data_AF-A0A431PJY4-F1
#
_entry.id   AF-A0A431PJY4-F1
#
_cell.length_a   1.000
_cell.length_b   1.000
_cell.length_c   1.000
_cell.angle_alpha   90.00
_cell.angle_beta   90.00
_cell.angle_gamma   90.00
#
_symmetry.space_group_name_H-M   'P 1'
#
loop_
_entity.id
_entity.type
_entity.pdbx_description
1 polymer ?
#
loop_
_entity_poly.entity_id
_entity_poly.type
_entity_poly.pdbx_seq_one_letter_code
_entity_poly.pdbx_strand_id
1 'polypeptide(L)' 'MSHAYLIEIEQDTVGLIVREAEGYRFYATRRSLSVLQSDVFGTAREARDAIVALHGRADAMRASMTPLTPLSAAE' A
#
# COMPACT_ATOMS: atom_id res chain seq x y z
N MET A 1 10.30 6.71 -23.32
CA MET A 1 8.88 6.42 -22.99
C MET A 1 8.84 5.97 -21.54
N SER A 2 8.14 6.72 -20.69
CA SER A 2 7.99 6.41 -19.27
C SER A 2 6.76 5.52 -19.11
N HIS A 3 6.92 4.36 -18.51
CA HIS A 3 5.79 3.47 -18.20
C HIS A 3 5.40 3.69 -16.75
N ALA A 4 4.14 4.06 -16.52
CA ALA A 4 3.57 4.23 -15.21
C ALA A 4 2.38 3.29 -15.03
N TYR A 5 2.31 2.64 -13.87
CA TYR A 5 1.31 1.64 -13.55
C TYR A 5 0.62 2.04 -12.25
N LEU A 6 -0.69 2.20 -12.29
CA LEU A 6 -1.48 2.47 -11.10
C LEU A 6 -1.78 1.14 -10.39
N ILE A 7 -1.61 1.11 -9.08
CA ILE A 7 -1.91 -0.06 -8.25
C ILE A 7 -3.10 0.23 -7.36
N GLU A 8 -4.10 -0.64 -7.51
CA GLU A 8 -5.29 -0.71 -6.68
C GLU A 8 -5.32 -2.07 -6.01
N ILE A 9 -5.63 -2.08 -4.71
CA ILE A 9 -5.85 -3.29 -3.94
C ILE A 9 -7.26 -3.18 -3.39
N GLU A 10 -8.10 -4.16 -3.75
CA GLU A 10 -9.54 -4.15 -3.48
C GLU A 10 -10.22 -2.88 -4.03
N GLN A 11 -10.75 -2.03 -3.15
CA GLN A 11 -11.38 -0.75 -3.51
C GLN A 11 -10.49 0.47 -3.23
N ASP A 12 -9.24 0.25 -2.87
CA ASP A 12 -8.31 1.31 -2.48
C ASP A 12 -7.22 1.52 -3.53
N THR A 13 -7.12 2.74 -4.03
CA THR A 13 -5.96 3.17 -4.84
C THR A 13 -4.75 3.38 -3.92
N VAL A 14 -3.77 2.50 -4.06
CA VAL A 14 -2.64 2.33 -3.15
C VAL A 14 -1.45 3.19 -3.56
N GLY A 15 -1.26 3.39 -4.87
CA GLY A 15 -0.21 4.24 -5.41
C GLY A 15 0.08 4.03 -6.89
N LEU A 16 1.21 4.57 -7.32
CA LEU A 16 1.71 4.53 -8.69
C LEU A 16 3.12 3.94 -8.71
N ILE A 17 3.40 3.00 -9.62
CA ILE A 17 4.76 2.58 -9.94
C ILE A 17 5.19 3.30 -11.21
N VAL A 18 6.35 3.95 -11.19
CA VAL A 18 6.96 4.59 -12.36
C VAL A 18 8.26 3.89 -12.71
N ARG A 19 8.44 3.57 -13.99
CA ARG A 19 9.71 3.11 -14.53
C ARG A 19 10.66 4.29 -14.70
N GLU A 20 11.71 4.30 -13.90
CA GLU A 20 12.81 5.26 -13.90
C GLU A 20 14.06 4.65 -14.56
N ALA A 21 15.12 5.44 -14.75
CA ALA A 21 16.40 4.96 -15.29
C ALA A 21 17.05 3.88 -14.40
N GLU A 22 16.84 3.98 -13.08
CA GLU A 22 17.44 3.09 -12.07
C GLU A 22 16.58 1.85 -11.77
N GLY A 23 15.35 1.77 -12.28
CA GLY A 23 14.43 0.67 -12.00
C GLY A 23 12.96 1.11 -11.92
N TYR A 24 12.24 0.59 -10.94
CA TYR A 24 10.83 0.90 -10.69
C TYR A 24 10.68 1.55 -9.32
N ARG A 25 10.15 2.77 -9.29
CA ARG A 25 9.89 3.50 -8.04
C ARG A 25 8.41 3.54 -7.74
N PHE A 26 8.07 3.32 -6.48
CA PHE A 26 6.69 3.41 -6.01
C PHE A 26 6.40 4.78 -5.38
N TYR A 27 5.23 5.34 -5.70
CA TYR A 27 4.71 6.58 -5.13
C TYR A 27 3.39 6.26 -4.44
N ALA A 28 3.39 6.30 -3.11
CA ALA A 28 2.22 5.96 -2.32
C ALA A 28 1.22 7.13 -2.27
N THR A 29 -0.07 6.81 -2.36
CA THR A 29 -1.16 7.78 -2.10
C THR A 29 -1.46 7.93 -0.61
N ARG A 30 -1.07 6.94 0.20
CA ARG A 30 -1.31 6.89 1.65
C ARG A 30 -0.02 6.87 2.45
N ARG A 31 -0.05 7.53 3.62
CA ARG A 31 1.07 7.62 4.56
C ARG A 31 1.48 6.27 5.18
N SER A 32 0.56 5.32 5.31
CA SER A 32 0.88 3.96 5.79
C SER A 32 1.83 3.21 4.86
N LEU A 33 1.92 3.64 3.60
CA LEU A 33 2.70 3.00 2.55
C LEU A 33 3.89 3.86 2.11
N SER A 34 4.12 5.01 2.77
CA SER A 34 5.22 5.90 2.44
C SER A 34 6.59 5.29 2.71
N VAL A 35 6.66 4.23 3.53
CA VAL A 35 7.89 3.46 3.77
C VAL A 35 8.45 2.87 2.46
N LEU A 36 7.59 2.50 1.51
CA LEU A 36 8.01 1.94 0.21
C LEU A 36 8.39 3.01 -0.82
N GLN A 37 8.20 4.31 -0.54
CA GLN A 37 8.56 5.37 -1.48
C GLN A 37 10.07 5.58 -1.63
N SER A 38 10.86 5.11 -0.66
CA SER A 38 12.32 5.23 -0.68
C SER A 38 12.99 4.08 -1.44
N ASP A 39 12.25 3.01 -1.73
CA ASP A 39 12.78 1.82 -2.36
C ASP A 39 12.70 1.91 -3.88
N VAL A 40 13.76 1.44 -4.54
CA VAL A 40 13.82 1.25 -5.99
C VAL A 40 13.87 -0.25 -6.24
N PHE A 41 12.88 -0.74 -7.00
CA PHE A 41 12.73 -2.16 -7.32
C PHE A 41 13.33 -2.46 -8.68
N GLY A 42 13.85 -3.68 -8.85
CA GLY A 42 14.38 -4.12 -10.15
C GLY A 42 13.28 -4.36 -11.18
N THR A 43 12.08 -4.74 -10.72
CA THR A 43 10.92 -5.01 -11.59
C THR A 43 9.61 -4.47 -11.02
N ALA A 44 8.63 -4.20 -11.89
CA ALA A 44 7.28 -3.81 -11.47
C ALA A 44 6.58 -4.90 -10.64
N ARG A 45 6.89 -6.18 -10.88
CA ARG A 45 6.33 -7.31 -10.13
C ARG A 45 6.83 -7.33 -8.69
N GLU A 46 8.13 -7.13 -8.49
CA GLU A 46 8.74 -7.05 -7.18
C GLU A 46 8.17 -5.88 -6.36
N ALA A 47 8.03 -4.71 -6.98
CA ALA A 47 7.35 -3.56 -6.36
C ALA A 47 5.92 -3.91 -5.95
N ARG A 48 5.14 -4.55 -6.84
CA ARG A 48 3.77 -4.98 -6.53
C ARG A 48 3.71 -5.94 -5.34
N ASP A 49 4.56 -6.95 -5.31
CA ASP A 49 4.58 -7.95 -4.24
C ASP A 49 4.89 -7.30 -2.88
N ALA A 50 5.83 -6.35 -2.83
CA ALA A 50 6.14 -5.57 -1.63
C ALA A 50 4.96 -4.71 -1.16
N ILE A 51 4.27 -4.05 -2.09
CA ILE A 51 3.10 -3.22 -1.80
C ILE A 51 1.94 -4.06 -1.22
N VAL A 52 1.67 -5.22 -1.82
CA VAL A 52 0.61 -6.14 -1.33
C VAL A 52 0.93 -6.66 0.06
N ALA A 53 2.18 -7.05 0.31
CA ALA A 53 2.62 -7.52 1.63
C ALA A 53 2.45 -6.44 2.71
N LEU A 54 2.80 -5.19 2.40
CA LEU A 54 2.65 -4.09 3.33
C LEU A 54 1.19 -3.70 3.56
N HIS A 55 0.36 -3.70 2.51
CA HIS A 55 -1.07 -3.41 2.63
C HIS A 55 -1.77 -4.41 3.55
N GLY A 56 -1.52 -5.72 3.39
CA GLY A 56 -2.08 -6.74 4.28
C GLY A 56 -1.67 -6.56 5.74
N ARG A 57 -0.43 -6.11 6.01
CA ARG A 57 0.02 -5.82 7.38
C ARG A 57 -0.65 -4.56 7.95
N ALA A 58 -0.83 -3.52 7.15
CA ALA A 58 -1.50 -2.30 7.57
C ALA A 58 -2.99 -2.54 7.86
N ASP A 59 -3.64 -3.38 7.06
CA ASP A 59 -5.04 -3.78 7.27
C ASP A 59 -5.20 -4.61 8.56
N ALA A 60 -4.36 -5.62 8.76
CA ALA A 60 -4.35 -6.42 9.98
C ALA A 60 -4.13 -5.55 11.24
N MET A 61 -3.25 -4.55 11.17
CA MET A 61 -3.00 -3.63 12.28
C MET A 61 -4.18 -2.68 12.53
N ARG A 62 -4.88 -2.24 11.48
CA ARG A 62 -6.14 -1.48 11.60
C ARG A 62 -7.26 -2.32 12.22
N ALA A 63 -7.46 -3.55 11.76
CA ALA A 63 -8.45 -4.47 12.31
C ALA A 63 -8.20 -4.71 13.82
N SER A 64 -6.93 -4.83 14.22
CA SER A 64 -6.51 -5.01 15.61
C SER A 64 -6.69 -3.74 16.48
N MET A 65 -6.66 -2.55 15.87
CA MET A 65 -6.84 -1.26 16.56
C MET A 65 -8.29 -0.80 16.66
N THR A 66 -9.25 -1.55 16.13
CA THR A 66 -10.67 -1.25 16.34
C THR A 66 -11.02 -1.63 17.78
N PRO A 67 -11.28 -0.70 18.71
CA PRO A 67 -11.89 -1.09 19.96
C PRO A 67 -13.28 -1.62 19.61
N LEU A 68 -13.53 -2.89 19.92
CA LEU A 68 -14.89 -3.36 20.10
C LEU A 68 -15.47 -2.46 21.20
N THR A 69 -16.23 -1.45 20.83
CA THR A 69 -17.27 -0.94 21.73
C THR A 69 -18.29 -2.06 21.77
N PRO A 70 -18.42 -2.85 22.85
CA PRO A 70 -19.69 -3.51 23.08
C PRO A 70 -20.70 -2.37 23.21
N LEU A 71 -21.66 -2.30 22.29
CA LEU A 71 -22.88 -1.55 22.49
C LEU A 71 -23.60 -2.26 23.65
N SER A 72 -23.17 -1.97 24.88
CA SER A 72 -23.82 -2.43 26.10
C SER A 72 -24.88 -1.41 26.47
N ALA A 73 -26.12 -1.89 26.51
CA ALA A 73 -27.17 -1.53 27.46
C ALA A 73 -27.49 -0.03 27.63
N ALA A 74 -28.50 0.41 26.89
CA ALA A 74 -29.51 1.41 27.27
C ALA A 74 -30.56 1.32 26.13
N GLU A 75 -31.82 0.95 26.31
CA GLU A 75 -32.76 0.96 27.45
C GLU A 75 -33.78 -0.18 27.30
#